data_AF-A0A1G8PIZ8-F1
#
_entry.id   AF-A0A1G8PIZ8-F1
#
_cell.length_a   1.000
_cell.length_b   1.000
_cell.length_c   1.000
_cell.angle_alpha   90.00
_cell.angle_beta   90.00
_cell.angle_gamma   90.00
#
_symmetry.space_group_name_H-M   'P 1'
#
loop_
_entity.id
_entity.type
_entity.pdbx_description
1 polymer ?
#
loop_
_entity_poly.entity_id
_entity_poly.type
_entity_poly.pdbx_seq_one_letter_code
_entity_poly.pdbx_strand_id
1 'polypeptide(L)'
;MERKGFSLVELIIVIAIMAILVGVMAPMLMRYIEKSNVSSDVQLCDTVREAINIARSNIDIRNDPSSAPQIDFLESGNLYSLDMTSLTDQTAFTDEVAEIIGFKVIGNGASGEEVARSMMKSRVAKDNGLLVMQMDGNNLYVWINHSDAEGKSNDHSCSDFTAVETSGVIYSK
;
A
#
# COMPACT_ATOMS: atom_id res chain seq x y z
N MET A 1 20.58 50.30 29.75
CA MET A 1 20.07 48.93 29.47
C MET A 1 21.10 48.22 28.63
N GLU A 2 21.92 47.38 29.24
CA GLU A 2 22.92 46.60 28.50
C GLU A 2 22.22 45.50 27.72
N ARG A 3 22.25 45.61 26.38
CA ARG A 3 21.91 44.48 25.52
C ARG A 3 23.07 43.49 25.61
N LYS A 4 22.95 42.51 26.51
CA LYS A 4 23.81 41.32 26.52
C LYS A 4 23.54 40.54 25.23
N GLY A 5 24.36 40.81 24.22
CA GLY A 5 24.41 40.03 22.99
C GLY A 5 24.98 38.65 23.29
N PHE A 6 24.39 37.63 22.66
CA PHE A 6 24.87 36.26 22.69
C PHE A 6 26.36 36.23 22.29
N SER A 7 27.20 35.57 23.07
CA SER A 7 28.63 35.51 22.77
C SER A 7 28.86 34.70 21.49
N LEU A 8 29.81 35.13 20.67
CA LEU A 8 30.21 34.41 19.45
C LEU A 8 30.62 32.97 19.78
N VAL A 9 31.25 32.76 20.94
CA VAL A 9 31.65 31.44 21.44
C VAL A 9 30.43 30.57 21.77
N GLU A 10 29.40 31.15 22.40
CA GLU A 10 28.16 30.42 22.71
C GLU A 10 27.48 29.96 21.42
N LEU A 11 27.54 30.76 20.35
CA LEU A 11 26.95 30.41 19.05
C LEU A 11 27.70 29.27 18.34
N ILE A 12 29.04 29.30 18.34
CA ILE A 12 29.85 28.25 17.69
C ILE A 12 29.65 26.89 18.36
N ILE A 13 29.58 26.87 19.69
CA ILE A 13 29.34 25.63 20.43
C ILE A 13 27.96 25.07 20.06
N VAL A 14 26.94 25.92 19.94
CA VAL A 14 25.57 25.52 19.59
C VAL A 14 25.49 24.90 18.19
N ILE A 15 26.10 25.52 17.17
CA ILE A 15 26.09 24.93 15.83
C ILE A 15 26.86 23.62 15.78
N ALA A 16 27.91 23.47 16.60
CA ALA A 16 28.69 22.23 16.68
C ALA A 16 27.85 21.07 17.25
N ILE A 17 27.14 21.28 18.35
CA ILE A 17 26.25 20.25 18.91
C ILE A 17 25.05 19.96 18.01
N MET A 18 24.44 20.97 17.39
CA MET A 18 23.35 20.74 16.42
C MET A 18 23.83 19.93 15.21
N ALA A 19 25.03 20.18 14.70
CA ALA A 19 25.61 19.42 13.60
C ALA A 19 25.82 17.93 13.96
N ILE A 20 26.32 17.66 15.18
CA ILE A 20 26.49 16.28 15.67
C ILE A 20 25.13 15.59 15.79
N LEU A 21 24.14 16.24 16.41
CA LEU A 21 22.80 15.67 16.59
C LEU A 21 22.15 15.34 15.24
N VAL A 22 22.16 16.27 14.28
CA VAL A 22 21.61 16.03 12.94
C VAL A 22 22.35 14.89 12.22
N GLY A 23 23.68 14.82 12.38
CA GLY A 23 24.51 13.76 11.79
C GLY A 23 24.12 12.35 12.24
N VAL A 24 23.76 12.16 13.51
CA VAL A 24 23.33 10.86 14.04
C VAL A 24 21.84 10.58 13.74
N MET A 25 21.02 11.63 13.70
CA MET A 25 19.57 11.50 13.49
C MET A 25 19.18 11.17 12.05
N ALA A 26 19.91 11.65 11.04
CA ALA A 26 19.59 11.43 9.63
C ALA A 26 19.39 9.94 9.24
N PRO A 27 20.32 9.01 9.50
CA PRO A 27 20.14 7.59 9.14
C PRO A 27 19.01 6.92 9.94
N MET A 28 18.81 7.35 11.19
CA MET A 28 17.73 6.86 12.04
C MET A 28 16.37 7.27 11.46
N LEU A 29 16.20 8.56 11.12
CA LEU A 29 14.97 9.10 10.55
C LEU A 29 14.60 8.42 9.23
N MET A 30 15.58 8.18 8.34
CA MET A 30 15.33 7.48 7.07
C MET A 30 14.70 6.09 7.29
N ARG A 31 15.19 5.33 8.27
CA ARG A 31 14.64 4.00 8.59
C ARG A 31 13.24 4.10 9.19
N TYR A 32 12.97 5.11 10.02
CA TYR A 32 11.64 5.31 10.60
C TYR A 32 10.60 5.74 9.56
N ILE A 33 10.98 6.58 8.61
CA ILE A 33 10.09 6.98 7.50
C ILE A 33 9.73 5.74 6.67
N GLU A 34 10.70 4.90 6.32
CA GLU A 34 10.41 3.69 5.55
C GLU A 34 9.49 2.74 6.31
N LYS A 35 9.72 2.54 7.62
CA LYS A 35 8.81 1.73 8.45
C LYS A 35 7.39 2.32 8.52
N SER A 36 7.27 3.64 8.57
CA SER A 36 5.97 4.33 8.51
C SER A 36 5.29 4.16 7.15
N ASN A 37 6.07 4.12 6.07
CA ASN A 37 5.57 3.89 4.72
C ASN A 37 5.09 2.44 4.56
N VAL A 38 5.88 1.45 5.00
CA VAL A 38 5.44 0.04 5.05
C VAL A 38 4.18 -0.13 5.89
N SER A 39 4.08 0.55 7.04
CA SER A 39 2.83 0.55 7.83
C SER A 39 1.64 1.16 7.08
N SER A 40 1.86 2.15 6.23
CA SER A 40 0.80 2.71 5.39
C SER A 40 0.39 1.73 4.29
N ASP A 41 1.32 0.92 3.79
CA ASP A 41 1.06 -0.12 2.79
C ASP A 41 0.29 -1.31 3.37
N VAL A 42 0.54 -1.66 4.65
CA VAL A 42 -0.33 -2.60 5.39
C VAL A 42 -1.75 -2.05 5.49
N GLN A 43 -1.91 -0.77 5.86
CA GLN A 43 -3.22 -0.11 5.91
C GLN A 43 -3.89 -0.07 4.54
N LEU A 44 -3.13 0.11 3.45
CA LEU A 44 -3.66 0.02 2.09
C LEU A 44 -4.23 -1.38 1.81
N CYS A 45 -3.54 -2.45 2.21
CA CYS A 45 -4.05 -3.82 2.07
C CYS A 45 -5.34 -4.02 2.87
N ASP A 46 -5.43 -3.47 4.08
CA ASP A 46 -6.65 -3.49 4.90
C ASP A 46 -7.80 -2.76 4.20
N THR A 47 -7.56 -1.55 3.69
CA THR A 47 -8.57 -0.76 2.97
C THR A 47 -9.06 -1.49 1.72
N VAL A 48 -8.17 -2.10 0.94
CA VAL A 48 -8.54 -2.88 -0.24
C VAL A 48 -9.38 -4.10 0.15
N ARG A 49 -8.98 -4.82 1.21
CA ARG A 49 -9.73 -5.95 1.75
C ARG A 49 -11.14 -5.54 2.17
N GLU A 50 -11.25 -4.43 2.90
CA GLU A 50 -12.53 -3.89 3.36
C GLU A 50 -13.40 -3.41 2.18
N ALA A 51 -12.85 -2.67 1.23
CA ALA A 51 -13.56 -2.20 0.05
C ALA A 51 -14.21 -3.35 -0.74
N ILE A 52 -13.46 -4.43 -0.95
CA ILE A 52 -13.95 -5.60 -1.68
C ILE A 52 -14.99 -6.38 -0.86
N ASN A 53 -14.81 -6.47 0.46
CA ASN A 53 -15.81 -7.08 1.34
C ASN A 53 -17.12 -6.29 1.36
N ILE A 54 -17.04 -4.95 1.34
CA ILE A 54 -18.22 -4.08 1.26
C ILE A 54 -18.90 -4.27 -0.10
N ALA A 55 -18.16 -4.11 -1.19
CA ALA A 55 -18.70 -4.19 -2.55
C ALA A 55 -19.34 -5.57 -2.85
N ARG A 56 -18.77 -6.68 -2.37
CA ARG A 56 -19.39 -8.02 -2.54
C ARG A 56 -20.65 -8.22 -1.70
N SER A 57 -20.74 -7.51 -0.56
CA SER A 57 -21.88 -7.62 0.37
C SER A 57 -23.05 -6.74 -0.07
N ASN A 58 -22.81 -5.81 -0.99
CA ASN A 58 -23.82 -4.96 -1.56
C ASN A 58 -24.75 -5.76 -2.49
N ILE A 59 -26.03 -5.80 -2.13
CA ILE A 59 -27.07 -6.57 -2.84
C ILE A 59 -27.28 -6.03 -4.25
N ASP A 60 -27.18 -4.71 -4.44
CA ASP A 60 -27.41 -4.08 -5.74
C ASP A 60 -26.30 -4.46 -6.73
N ILE A 61 -25.06 -4.54 -6.24
CA ILE A 61 -23.90 -4.97 -7.04
C ILE A 61 -23.93 -6.47 -7.31
N ARG A 62 -24.31 -7.28 -6.32
CA ARG A 62 -24.43 -8.73 -6.50
C ARG A 62 -25.49 -9.10 -7.54
N ASN A 63 -26.53 -8.27 -7.69
CA ASN A 63 -27.59 -8.46 -8.67
C ASN A 63 -27.29 -7.81 -10.03
N ASP A 64 -26.20 -7.03 -10.16
CA ASP A 64 -25.78 -6.45 -11.43
C ASP A 64 -25.09 -7.51 -12.31
N PRO A 65 -25.64 -7.85 -13.49
CA PRO A 65 -25.04 -8.84 -14.39
C PRO A 65 -23.63 -8.49 -14.86
N SER A 66 -23.29 -7.20 -14.85
CA SER A 66 -21.98 -6.71 -15.28
C SER A 66 -20.90 -7.00 -14.23
N SER A 67 -21.28 -7.06 -12.96
CA SER A 67 -20.42 -7.28 -11.78
C SER A 67 -20.30 -8.77 -11.38
N ALA A 68 -21.23 -9.61 -11.84
CA ALA A 68 -21.25 -11.04 -11.54
C ALA A 68 -19.96 -11.79 -11.93
N PRO A 69 -19.33 -11.55 -13.10
CA PRO A 69 -18.07 -12.22 -13.47
C PRO A 69 -16.91 -11.93 -12.50
N GLN A 70 -16.83 -10.70 -11.98
CA GLN A 70 -15.79 -10.27 -11.04
C GLN A 70 -16.01 -10.91 -9.67
N ILE A 71 -17.26 -10.95 -9.20
CA ILE A 71 -17.62 -11.60 -7.94
C ILE A 71 -17.37 -13.11 -8.02
N ASP A 72 -17.81 -13.77 -9.10
CA ASP A 72 -17.59 -15.21 -9.29
C ASP A 72 -16.09 -15.53 -9.39
N PHE A 73 -15.31 -14.68 -10.06
CA PHE A 73 -13.86 -14.84 -10.12
C PHE A 73 -13.21 -14.69 -8.74
N LEU A 74 -13.65 -13.75 -7.92
CA LEU A 74 -13.17 -13.61 -6.54
C LEU A 74 -13.54 -14.83 -5.70
N GLU A 75 -14.81 -15.25 -5.75
CA GLU A 75 -15.33 -16.40 -5.01
C GLU A 75 -14.70 -17.73 -5.48
N SER A 76 -14.12 -17.78 -6.69
CA SER A 76 -13.40 -18.95 -7.20
C SER A 76 -12.08 -19.25 -6.46
N GLY A 77 -11.61 -18.34 -5.60
CA GLY A 77 -10.39 -18.52 -4.79
C GLY A 77 -9.09 -18.47 -5.59
N ASN A 78 -9.15 -18.02 -6.84
CA ASN A 78 -7.99 -17.81 -7.69
C ASN A 78 -7.16 -16.62 -7.19
N LEU A 79 -5.85 -16.70 -7.42
CA LEU A 79 -4.93 -15.60 -7.19
C LEU A 79 -5.26 -14.45 -8.14
N TYR A 80 -5.47 -13.26 -7.60
CA TYR A 80 -5.74 -12.07 -8.40
C TYR A 80 -4.73 -10.97 -8.08
N SER A 81 -3.96 -10.56 -9.08
CA SER A 81 -3.24 -9.30 -9.02
C SER A 81 -4.19 -8.15 -9.37
N LEU A 82 -4.31 -7.16 -8.49
CA LEU A 82 -4.96 -5.90 -8.85
C LEU A 82 -4.09 -5.17 -9.88
N ASP A 83 -4.33 -5.47 -11.14
CA ASP A 83 -3.94 -4.64 -12.27
C ASP A 83 -5.15 -3.78 -12.65
N MET A 84 -5.02 -2.45 -12.50
CA MET A 84 -6.09 -1.47 -12.73
C MET A 84 -6.60 -1.48 -14.19
N THR A 85 -5.95 -2.20 -15.11
CA THR A 85 -6.45 -2.47 -16.47
C THR A 85 -7.75 -3.29 -16.46
N SER A 86 -8.06 -3.98 -15.37
CA SER A 86 -9.33 -4.70 -15.17
C SER A 86 -10.53 -3.83 -14.79
N LEU A 87 -10.32 -2.56 -14.40
CA LEU A 87 -11.42 -1.61 -14.12
C LEU A 87 -11.81 -0.79 -15.36
N THR A 88 -11.24 -1.08 -16.53
CA THR A 88 -11.69 -0.43 -17.78
C THR A 88 -13.11 -0.85 -18.16
N ASP A 89 -13.61 -1.96 -17.61
CA ASP A 89 -14.98 -2.43 -17.80
C ASP A 89 -16.01 -1.76 -16.83
N GLN A 90 -15.61 -0.74 -16.05
CA GLN A 90 -16.47 0.17 -15.24
C GLN A 90 -17.82 -0.46 -14.82
N THR A 91 -17.71 -1.53 -14.03
CA THR A 91 -18.85 -2.20 -13.40
C THR A 91 -19.18 -1.51 -12.09
N ALA A 92 -20.42 -1.68 -11.60
CA ALA A 92 -20.81 -1.14 -10.30
C ALA A 92 -19.87 -1.61 -9.18
N PHE A 93 -19.38 -2.86 -9.26
CA PHE A 93 -18.39 -3.41 -8.33
C PHE A 93 -17.06 -2.65 -8.36
N THR A 94 -16.51 -2.45 -9.55
CA THR A 94 -15.22 -1.77 -9.72
C THR A 94 -15.30 -0.29 -9.31
N ASP A 95 -16.46 0.35 -9.50
CA ASP A 95 -16.69 1.74 -9.11
C ASP A 95 -16.82 1.90 -7.59
N GLU A 96 -17.59 1.02 -6.92
CA GLU A 96 -17.69 1.05 -5.45
C GLU A 96 -16.34 0.76 -4.79
N VAL A 97 -15.61 -0.26 -5.27
CA VAL A 97 -14.27 -0.54 -4.76
C VAL A 97 -13.34 0.65 -4.99
N ALA A 98 -13.36 1.27 -6.18
CA ALA A 98 -12.56 2.45 -6.49
C ALA A 98 -12.91 3.66 -5.60
N GLU A 99 -14.20 3.88 -5.31
CA GLU A 99 -14.64 4.95 -4.42
C GLU A 99 -14.12 4.76 -2.99
N ILE A 100 -14.26 3.55 -2.44
CA ILE A 100 -13.86 3.25 -1.05
C ILE A 100 -12.35 3.36 -0.87
N ILE A 101 -11.56 2.88 -1.84
CA ILE A 101 -10.10 3.00 -1.80
C ILE A 101 -9.63 4.44 -2.12
N GLY A 102 -10.54 5.36 -2.49
CA GLY A 102 -10.22 6.74 -2.85
C GLY A 102 -9.52 6.87 -4.20
N PHE A 103 -9.75 5.91 -5.09
CA PHE A 103 -9.16 5.86 -6.42
C PHE A 103 -9.99 6.62 -7.45
N LYS A 104 -9.31 7.43 -8.26
CA LYS A 104 -9.89 8.04 -9.47
C LYS A 104 -9.25 7.39 -10.67
N VAL A 105 -10.04 6.66 -11.47
CA VAL A 105 -9.61 6.13 -12.77
C VAL A 105 -9.09 7.29 -13.63
N ILE A 106 -7.77 7.39 -13.79
CA ILE A 106 -7.15 8.35 -14.72
C ILE A 106 -7.23 7.69 -16.10
N GLY A 107 -8.12 8.20 -16.95
CA GLY A 107 -8.57 7.51 -18.16
C GLY A 107 -7.47 6.98 -19.10
N ASN A 108 -7.79 5.89 -19.80
CA ASN A 108 -7.18 5.31 -21.03
C ASN A 108 -5.70 5.61 -21.35
N GLY A 109 -4.79 5.58 -20.38
CA GLY A 109 -3.37 5.84 -20.68
C GLY A 109 -2.33 5.46 -19.62
N ALA A 110 -2.73 5.14 -18.39
CA ALA A 110 -1.82 4.56 -17.40
C ALA A 110 -2.00 3.05 -17.36
N SER A 111 -0.91 2.28 -17.42
CA SER A 111 -0.99 0.84 -17.17
C SER A 111 -1.43 0.62 -15.72
N GLY A 112 -2.32 -0.34 -15.49
CA GLY A 112 -3.00 -0.42 -14.20
C GLY A 112 -2.09 -0.78 -13.03
N GLU A 113 -0.97 -1.42 -13.33
CA GLU A 113 0.12 -1.62 -12.39
C GLU A 113 0.76 -0.29 -11.95
N GLU A 114 0.99 0.68 -12.84
CA GLU A 114 1.56 2.00 -12.48
C GLU A 114 0.67 2.73 -11.48
N VAL A 115 -0.64 2.53 -11.62
CA VAL A 115 -1.61 3.20 -10.78
C VAL A 115 -1.71 2.53 -9.40
N ALA A 116 -1.70 1.20 -9.33
CA ALA A 116 -1.60 0.46 -8.08
C ALA A 116 -0.29 0.79 -7.34
N ARG A 117 0.83 0.88 -8.06
CA ARG A 117 2.15 1.28 -7.53
C ARG A 117 2.14 2.72 -6.99
N SER A 118 1.34 3.62 -7.56
CA SER A 118 1.24 5.01 -7.09
C SER A 118 0.63 5.17 -5.69
N MET A 119 -0.18 4.18 -5.26
CA MET A 119 -0.81 4.17 -3.93
C MET A 119 0.13 3.68 -2.83
N MET A 120 1.10 2.84 -3.20
CA MET A 120 2.09 2.32 -2.27
C MET A 120 3.03 3.45 -1.86
N LYS A 121 3.47 3.46 -0.61
CA LYS A 121 4.35 4.48 -0.04
C LYS A 121 5.76 3.95 0.21
N SER A 122 5.94 2.66 0.49
CA SER A 122 7.27 2.07 0.67
C SER A 122 8.09 2.22 -0.60
N ARG A 123 9.39 2.48 -0.44
CA ARG A 123 10.32 2.63 -1.57
C ARG A 123 10.31 1.41 -2.48
N VAL A 124 10.29 0.21 -1.90
CA VAL A 124 10.35 -1.04 -2.64
C VAL A 124 9.00 -1.35 -3.31
N ALA A 125 7.91 -1.16 -2.57
CA ALA A 125 6.55 -1.34 -3.09
C ALA A 125 6.23 -0.38 -4.25
N LYS A 126 6.67 0.88 -4.18
CA LYS A 126 6.53 1.83 -5.29
C LYS A 126 7.25 1.42 -6.57
N ASP A 127 8.41 0.77 -6.43
CA ASP A 127 9.27 0.43 -7.56
C ASP A 127 8.81 -0.88 -8.23
N ASN A 128 8.53 -1.91 -7.43
CA ASN A 128 8.24 -3.26 -7.94
C ASN A 128 7.00 -3.92 -7.32
N GLY A 129 6.35 -3.29 -6.34
CA GLY A 129 5.21 -3.85 -5.61
C GLY A 129 3.99 -4.16 -6.48
N LEU A 130 3.43 -5.35 -6.29
CA LEU A 130 2.18 -5.78 -6.92
C LEU A 130 1.17 -6.16 -5.85
N LEU A 131 0.00 -5.51 -5.87
CA LEU A 131 -1.09 -5.80 -4.95
C LEU A 131 -1.78 -7.08 -5.42
N VAL A 132 -1.76 -8.11 -4.58
CA VAL A 132 -2.32 -9.43 -4.86
C VAL A 132 -3.33 -9.77 -3.78
N MET A 133 -4.39 -10.45 -4.20
CA MET A 133 -5.43 -10.90 -3.33
C MET A 133 -5.91 -12.29 -3.70
N GLN A 134 -6.45 -13.00 -2.72
CA GLN A 134 -7.03 -14.32 -2.90
C GLN A 134 -8.07 -14.59 -1.83
N MET A 135 -9.13 -15.30 -2.21
CA MET A 135 -10.13 -15.75 -1.25
C MET A 135 -9.84 -17.18 -0.78
N ASP A 136 -10.04 -17.41 0.52
CA ASP A 136 -10.17 -18.75 1.12
C ASP A 136 -11.56 -18.83 1.77
N GLY A 137 -12.49 -19.48 1.07
CA GLY A 137 -13.90 -19.47 1.45
C GLY A 137 -14.47 -18.07 1.52
N ASN A 138 -14.78 -17.58 2.73
CA ASN A 138 -15.33 -16.23 2.95
C ASN A 138 -14.28 -15.18 3.32
N ASN A 139 -13.04 -15.60 3.60
CA ASN A 139 -11.96 -14.70 4.00
C ASN A 139 -11.20 -14.21 2.78
N LEU A 140 -10.90 -12.92 2.74
CA LEU A 140 -10.08 -12.31 1.70
C LEU A 140 -8.72 -11.95 2.27
N TYR A 141 -7.69 -12.50 1.68
CA TYR A 141 -6.30 -12.18 1.97
C TYR A 141 -5.79 -11.20 0.92
N VAL A 142 -5.14 -10.13 1.37
CA VAL A 142 -4.55 -9.11 0.50
C VAL A 142 -3.12 -8.84 0.96
N TRP A 143 -2.19 -8.85 0.01
CA TRP A 143 -0.77 -8.62 0.25
C TRP A 143 -0.10 -7.92 -0.93
N ILE A 144 1.13 -7.47 -0.72
CA ILE A 144 1.96 -6.83 -1.74
C ILE A 144 3.15 -7.75 -2.04
N ASN A 145 3.16 -8.31 -3.25
CA ASN A 145 4.31 -9.03 -3.80
C ASN A 145 5.43 -8.06 -4.17
N HIS A 146 6.66 -8.58 -4.23
CA HIS A 146 7.88 -7.84 -4.52
C HIS A 146 8.18 -6.71 -3.51
N SER A 147 7.69 -6.86 -2.28
CA SER A 147 8.06 -6.02 -1.15
C SER A 147 8.01 -6.83 0.14
N ASP A 148 9.06 -6.73 0.94
CA ASP A 148 9.12 -7.34 2.26
C ASP A 148 8.48 -6.47 3.35
N ALA A 149 8.14 -7.09 4.49
CA ALA A 149 7.60 -6.42 5.67
C ALA A 149 8.56 -5.40 6.32
N GLU A 150 9.82 -5.31 5.88
CA GLU A 150 10.77 -4.29 6.32
C GLU A 150 11.05 -3.19 5.26
N GLY A 151 10.51 -3.29 4.04
CA GLY A 151 10.71 -2.31 2.96
C GLY A 151 12.15 -2.26 2.42
N LYS A 152 12.87 -3.38 2.48
CA LYS A 152 14.27 -3.51 2.08
C LYS A 152 14.49 -4.26 0.76
N SER A 153 13.69 -5.28 0.46
CA SER A 153 13.96 -6.27 -0.59
C SER A 153 12.74 -6.53 -1.47
N ASN A 154 12.99 -6.72 -2.77
CA ASN A 154 11.96 -6.97 -3.79
C ASN A 154 11.86 -8.45 -4.23
N ASP A 155 12.60 -9.33 -3.59
CA ASP A 155 12.63 -10.78 -3.85
C ASP A 155 11.55 -11.56 -3.09
N HIS A 156 10.82 -10.91 -2.20
CA HIS A 156 9.74 -11.53 -1.44
C HIS A 156 8.46 -11.54 -2.27
N SER A 157 7.94 -12.73 -2.54
CA SER A 157 6.66 -12.91 -3.22
C SER A 157 5.93 -14.11 -2.63
N CYS A 158 4.61 -14.05 -2.70
CA CYS A 158 3.72 -15.09 -2.26
C CYS A 158 2.79 -15.48 -3.41
N SER A 159 2.69 -16.79 -3.63
CA SER A 159 1.88 -17.38 -4.70
C SER A 159 0.51 -17.89 -4.23
N ASP A 160 0.27 -17.91 -2.91
CA ASP A 160 -0.97 -18.46 -2.33
C ASP A 160 -1.19 -17.96 -0.89
N PHE A 161 -2.45 -17.79 -0.48
CA PHE A 161 -2.83 -17.29 0.85
C PHE A 161 -2.21 -18.11 1.99
N THR A 162 -2.03 -19.42 1.79
CA THR A 162 -1.44 -20.35 2.77
C THR A 162 0.00 -20.01 3.15
N ALA A 163 0.75 -19.34 2.25
CA ALA A 163 2.14 -18.98 2.46
C ALA A 163 2.32 -17.50 2.85
N VAL A 164 1.25 -16.70 2.93
CA VAL A 164 1.32 -15.26 3.19
C VAL A 164 2.04 -14.96 4.51
N GLU A 165 1.75 -15.71 5.57
CA GLU A 165 2.41 -15.52 6.87
C GLU A 165 3.90 -15.90 6.88
N THR A 166 4.31 -16.82 6.00
CA THR A 166 5.68 -17.34 5.93
C THR A 166 6.57 -16.67 4.88
N SER A 167 5.96 -16.01 3.90
CA SER A 167 6.63 -15.43 2.72
C SER A 167 7.29 -14.08 2.98
N GLY A 168 7.04 -13.46 4.14
CA GLY A 168 7.67 -12.19 4.54
C GLY A 168 7.22 -10.97 3.73
N VAL A 169 6.18 -11.10 2.90
CA VAL A 169 5.56 -10.00 2.15
C VAL A 169 4.80 -9.03 3.07
N ILE A 170 4.49 -7.84 2.58
CA ILE A 170 3.57 -6.93 3.28
C ILE A 170 2.15 -7.49 3.13
N TYR A 171 1.46 -7.79 4.22
CA TYR A 171 0.08 -8.30 4.19
C TYR A 171 -0.79 -7.70 5.29
N SER A 172 -2.10 -7.67 5.03
CA SER A 172 -3.14 -7.39 6.02
C SER A 172 -3.53 -8.69 6.72
N LYS A 173 -3.58 -8.66 8.06
CA LYS A 173 -3.95 -9.80 8.91
C LYS A 173 -5.46 -9.96 9.04
#